data_AF-A0A5U7GQA9-F1
#
_entry.id   AF-A0A5U7GQA9-F1
#
_cell.length_a   1.000
_cell.length_b   1.000
_cell.length_c   1.000
_cell.angle_alpha   90.00
_cell.angle_beta   90.00
_cell.angle_gamma   90.00
#
_symmetry.space_group_name_H-M   'P 1'
#
loop_
_entity.id
_entity.type
_entity.pdbx_description
1 polymer ?
#
loop_
_entity_poly.entity_id
_entity_poly.type
_entity_poly.pdbx_seq_one_letter_code
_entity_poly.pdbx_strand_id
1 'polypeptide(L)'
;MNKKISVISFLATVIVISGCAQEKPISSYDDAGLCILKGQAMGYGNTEIMPKIQAEFARRGELSISNADCDTYIQTGKQSAQVDMQTTRDIIDRSQRSQAINAIQGY
;
A
#
# COMPACT_ATOMS: atom_id res chain seq x y z
N MET A 1 61.17 17.08 -10.72
CA MET A 1 59.99 16.90 -11.58
C MET A 1 59.12 15.79 -11.00
N ASN A 2 57.82 16.08 -10.82
CA ASN A 2 56.69 15.14 -10.77
C ASN A 2 56.58 14.28 -9.49
N LYS A 3 55.43 14.07 -8.83
CA LYS A 3 54.03 14.40 -9.12
C LYS A 3 53.27 14.29 -7.78
N LYS A 4 52.53 15.31 -7.38
CA LYS A 4 51.61 15.26 -6.22
C LYS A 4 50.47 14.31 -6.56
N ILE A 5 50.30 13.22 -5.81
CA ILE A 5 49.09 12.38 -5.88
C ILE A 5 48.29 12.70 -4.63
N SER A 6 47.38 13.66 -4.79
CA SER A 6 46.32 13.95 -3.83
C SER A 6 45.32 12.78 -3.92
N VAL A 7 45.30 11.92 -2.91
CA VAL A 7 44.30 10.86 -2.79
C VAL A 7 42.99 11.54 -2.37
N ILE A 8 42.20 11.92 -3.38
CA ILE A 8 40.84 12.41 -3.22
C ILE A 8 40.01 11.23 -2.70
N SER A 9 39.67 11.31 -1.42
CA SER A 9 38.77 10.39 -0.74
C SER A 9 37.41 10.45 -1.44
N PHE A 10 37.10 9.45 -2.26
CA PHE A 10 35.79 9.26 -2.86
C PHE A 10 34.83 8.82 -1.75
N LEU A 11 34.14 9.79 -1.16
CA LEU A 11 32.90 9.55 -0.41
C LEU A 11 31.90 8.91 -1.37
N ALA A 12 31.74 7.59 -1.25
CA ALA A 12 30.70 6.84 -1.91
C ALA A 12 29.34 7.28 -1.36
N THR A 13 28.78 8.35 -1.93
CA THR A 13 27.38 8.71 -1.73
C THR A 13 26.54 7.66 -2.44
N VAL A 14 26.13 6.64 -1.71
CA VAL A 14 25.06 5.73 -2.13
C VAL A 14 23.79 6.56 -2.17
N ILE A 15 23.46 7.12 -3.34
CA ILE A 15 22.15 7.71 -3.59
C ILE A 15 21.19 6.53 -3.72
N VAL A 16 20.60 6.13 -2.59
CA VAL A 16 19.44 5.24 -2.59
C VAL A 16 18.33 6.04 -3.24
N ILE A 17 18.05 5.75 -4.51
CA ILE A 17 16.88 6.28 -5.22
C ILE A 17 15.66 5.51 -4.72
N SER A 18 15.36 5.61 -3.42
CA SER A 18 14.03 5.31 -2.92
C SER A 18 13.15 6.43 -3.44
N GLY A 19 12.50 6.22 -4.58
CA GLY A 19 11.31 6.98 -4.91
C GLY A 19 10.35 6.80 -3.75
N CYS A 20 10.36 7.74 -2.81
CA CYS A 20 9.48 7.73 -1.66
C CYS A 20 8.07 7.92 -2.24
N ALA A 21 7.36 6.83 -2.50
CA ALA A 21 5.91 6.83 -2.48
C ALA A 21 5.54 7.17 -1.03
N GLN A 22 5.63 8.45 -0.69
CA GLN A 22 5.32 8.95 0.64
C GLN A 22 3.86 8.60 0.87
N GLU A 23 3.63 7.65 1.77
CA GLU A 23 2.29 7.19 2.09
C GLU A 23 1.43 8.42 2.41
N LYS A 24 0.28 8.54 1.73
CA LYS A 24 -0.62 9.66 1.92
C LYS A 24 -0.95 9.75 3.42
N PRO A 25 -0.69 10.88 4.10
CA PRO A 25 -0.91 10.98 5.53
C PRO A 25 -2.40 10.75 5.84
N ILE A 26 -2.70 9.93 6.85
CA ILE A 26 -4.07 9.52 7.22
C ILE A 26 -4.97 10.75 7.48
N SER A 27 -4.40 11.83 8.02
CA SER A 27 -5.11 13.09 8.25
C SER A 27 -5.59 13.81 6.99
N SER A 28 -5.07 13.46 5.81
CA SER A 28 -5.46 14.08 4.52
C SER A 28 -6.63 13.37 3.82
N TYR A 29 -7.19 12.32 4.42
CA TYR A 29 -8.43 11.71 3.95
C TYR A 29 -9.62 12.53 4.46
N ASP A 30 -10.62 12.74 3.62
CA ASP A 30 -11.93 13.19 4.09
C ASP A 30 -12.62 12.06 4.88
N ASP A 31 -13.76 12.33 5.51
CA ASP A 31 -14.41 11.35 6.38
C ASP A 31 -14.87 10.11 5.62
N ALA A 32 -15.41 10.29 4.41
CA ALA A 32 -15.78 9.19 3.53
C ALA A 32 -14.56 8.33 3.16
N GLY A 33 -13.47 8.97 2.71
CA GLY A 33 -12.23 8.29 2.37
C GLY A 33 -11.58 7.59 3.57
N LEU A 34 -11.69 8.14 4.78
CA LEU A 34 -11.20 7.50 6.00
C LEU A 34 -12.03 6.24 6.34
N CYS A 35 -13.35 6.27 6.14
CA CYS A 35 -14.22 5.10 6.28
C CYS A 35 -13.90 4.02 5.24
N ILE A 36 -13.67 4.39 3.97
CA ILE A 36 -13.22 3.45 2.92
C ILE A 36 -11.86 2.84 3.29
N LEU A 37 -10.90 3.66 3.72
CA LEU A 37 -9.56 3.22 4.09
C LEU A 37 -9.60 2.21 5.25
N LYS A 38 -10.45 2.45 6.26
CA LYS A 38 -10.70 1.50 7.34
C LYS A 38 -11.22 0.17 6.79
N GLY A 39 -12.21 0.21 5.90
CA GLY A 39 -12.74 -0.96 5.22
C GLY A 39 -11.68 -1.76 4.48
N GLN A 40 -10.86 -1.08 3.68
CA GLN A 40 -9.76 -1.70 2.94
C GLN A 40 -8.74 -2.33 3.88
N ALA A 41 -8.31 -1.62 4.92
CA ALA A 41 -7.38 -2.15 5.91
C ALA A 41 -7.93 -3.40 6.62
N MET A 42 -9.24 -3.44 6.91
CA MET A 42 -9.91 -4.64 7.43
C MET A 42 -9.93 -5.78 6.41
N GLY A 43 -10.23 -5.49 5.14
CA GLY A 43 -10.32 -6.49 4.07
C GLY A 43 -8.97 -7.13 3.73
N TYR A 44 -7.91 -6.32 3.68
CA TYR A 44 -6.53 -6.79 3.51
C TYR A 44 -5.93 -7.44 4.76
N GLY A 45 -6.56 -7.29 5.93
CA GLY A 45 -6.01 -7.74 7.21
C GLY A 45 -4.77 -6.95 7.66
N ASN A 46 -4.68 -5.67 7.28
CA ASN A 46 -3.55 -4.81 7.64
C ASN A 46 -3.66 -4.34 9.09
N THR A 47 -2.99 -5.06 9.99
CA THR A 47 -2.95 -4.77 11.43
C THR A 47 -2.05 -3.59 11.80
N GLU A 48 -1.14 -3.17 10.93
CA GLU A 48 -0.19 -2.08 11.21
C GLU A 48 -0.85 -0.71 11.08
N ILE A 49 -1.66 -0.50 10.04
CA ILE A 49 -2.30 0.79 9.78
C ILE A 49 -3.57 1.00 10.61
N MET A 50 -4.22 -0.09 11.04
CA MET A 50 -5.51 -0.06 11.75
C MET A 50 -5.49 0.83 13.00
N PRO A 51 -4.48 0.76 13.90
CA PRO A 51 -4.41 1.65 15.07
C PRO A 51 -4.29 3.12 14.69
N LYS A 52 -3.57 3.44 13.60
CA LYS A 52 -3.39 4.82 13.12
C LYS A 52 -4.71 5.38 12.59
N ILE A 53 -5.47 4.56 11.86
CA ILE A 53 -6.82 4.91 11.38
C ILE A 53 -7.77 5.14 12.57
N GLN A 54 -7.77 4.24 13.56
CA GLN A 54 -8.61 4.37 14.75
C GLN A 54 -8.27 5.62 15.56
N ALA A 55 -6.98 5.95 15.69
CA ALA A 55 -6.54 7.18 16.33
C ALA A 55 -7.05 8.43 15.59
N GLU A 56 -7.07 8.41 14.25
CA GLU A 56 -7.63 9.51 13.46
C GLU A 56 -9.14 9.65 13.65
N PHE A 57 -9.90 8.56 13.68
CA PHE A 57 -11.33 8.61 14.02
C PHE A 57 -11.55 9.21 15.41
N ALA A 58 -10.78 8.78 16.41
CA ALA A 58 -10.87 9.32 17.76
C ALA A 58 -10.48 10.81 17.83
N ARG A 59 -9.49 11.24 17.03
CA ARG A 59 -9.07 12.65 16.93
C ARG A 59 -10.16 13.53 16.31
N ARG A 60 -10.91 13.02 15.33
CA ARG A 60 -12.01 13.75 14.69
C ARG A 60 -13.26 13.80 15.57
N GLY A 61 -13.54 12.72 16.29
CA GLY A 61 -14.77 12.59 17.06
C GLY A 61 -15.94 12.33 16.12
N GLU A 62 -16.86 13.29 16.03
CA GLU A 62 -18.02 13.19 15.13
C GLU A 62 -17.62 13.54 13.70
N LEU A 63 -18.01 12.68 12.75
CA LEU A 63 -17.72 12.88 11.34
C LEU A 63 -18.76 13.80 10.71
N SER A 64 -18.39 14.43 9.59
CA SER A 64 -19.31 15.22 8.77
C SER A 64 -20.36 14.39 8.02
N ILE A 65 -20.21 13.06 8.03
CA ILE A 65 -21.13 12.09 7.42
C ILE A 65 -21.87 11.29 8.50
N SER A 66 -23.01 10.70 8.14
CA SER A 66 -23.74 9.84 9.08
C SER A 66 -22.96 8.55 9.38
N ASN A 67 -23.20 7.98 10.55
CA ASN A 67 -22.62 6.67 10.89
C ASN A 67 -23.02 5.58 9.89
N ALA A 68 -24.27 5.63 9.38
CA ALA A 68 -24.75 4.67 8.38
C ALA A 68 -24.00 4.80 7.04
N ASP A 69 -23.67 6.01 6.61
CA ASP A 69 -22.87 6.24 5.41
C ASP A 69 -21.43 5.75 5.63
N CYS A 70 -20.83 6.05 6.80
CA CYS A 70 -19.50 5.56 7.13
C CYS A 70 -19.45 4.02 7.15
N ASP A 71 -20.45 3.35 7.73
CA ASP A 71 -20.56 1.89 7.72
C ASP A 71 -20.66 1.34 6.29
N THR A 72 -21.46 1.99 5.43
CA THR A 72 -21.58 1.64 4.02
C THR A 72 -20.24 1.76 3.29
N TYR A 73 -19.49 2.83 3.55
CA TYR A 73 -18.16 3.04 2.99
C TYR A 73 -17.12 2.04 3.53
N ILE A 74 -17.20 1.66 4.80
CA ILE A 74 -16.37 0.59 5.37
C ILE A 74 -16.65 -0.74 4.66
N GLN A 75 -17.92 -1.11 4.46
CA GLN A 75 -18.25 -2.34 3.73
C GLN A 75 -17.77 -2.28 2.28
N THR A 76 -17.92 -1.13 1.62
CA THR A 76 -17.42 -0.91 0.25
C THR A 76 -15.90 -1.10 0.17
N GLY A 77 -15.15 -0.46 1.07
CA GLY A 77 -13.70 -0.61 1.13
C GLY A 77 -13.26 -2.05 1.40
N LYS A 78 -13.97 -2.75 2.29
CA LYS A 78 -13.70 -4.16 2.60
C LYS A 78 -13.94 -5.06 1.39
N GLN A 79 -15.06 -4.87 0.70
CA GLN A 79 -15.40 -5.63 -0.50
C GLN A 79 -14.39 -5.38 -1.64
N SER A 80 -13.99 -4.12 -1.84
CA SER A 80 -12.94 -3.76 -2.80
C SER A 80 -11.64 -4.52 -2.52
N ALA A 81 -11.15 -4.50 -1.27
CA ALA A 81 -9.94 -5.23 -0.90
C ALA A 81 -10.06 -6.74 -1.17
N GLN A 82 -11.23 -7.34 -0.92
CA GLN A 82 -11.45 -8.76 -1.20
C GLN A 82 -11.43 -9.07 -2.70
N VAL A 83 -12.02 -8.22 -3.53
CA VAL A 83 -11.99 -8.37 -4.99
C VAL A 83 -10.56 -8.21 -5.52
N ASP A 84 -9.81 -7.23 -5.02
CA ASP A 84 -8.42 -7.00 -5.40
C ASP A 84 -7.54 -8.21 -5.04
N MET A 85 -7.73 -8.77 -3.83
CA MET A 85 -7.03 -9.98 -3.39
C MET A 85 -7.38 -11.20 -4.25
N GLN A 86 -8.66 -11.40 -4.58
CA GLN A 86 -9.11 -12.49 -5.46
C GLN A 86 -8.50 -12.36 -6.84
N THR A 87 -8.60 -11.16 -7.44
CA THR A 87 -8.05 -10.86 -8.77
C THR A 87 -6.54 -11.12 -8.80
N THR A 88 -5.82 -10.70 -7.77
CA THR A 88 -4.38 -10.95 -7.65
C THR A 88 -4.06 -12.45 -7.59
N ARG A 89 -4.83 -13.23 -6.82
CA ARG A 89 -4.67 -14.69 -6.76
C ARG A 89 -4.95 -15.36 -8.11
N ASP A 90 -5.99 -14.94 -8.81
CA ASP A 90 -6.35 -15.49 -10.13
C ASP A 90 -5.26 -15.19 -11.16
N ILE A 91 -4.68 -13.99 -11.14
CA ILE A 91 -3.55 -13.63 -12.00
C ILE A 91 -2.34 -14.52 -11.70
N ILE A 92 -2.03 -14.76 -10.42
CA ILE A 92 -0.92 -15.64 -10.02
C ILE A 92 -1.16 -17.08 -10.47
N ASP A 93 -2.36 -17.64 -10.25
CA ASP A 93 -2.69 -19.01 -10.66
C ASP A 93 -2.60 -19.17 -12.19
N ARG A 94 -3.16 -18.23 -12.96
CA ARG A 94 -3.04 -18.23 -14.43
C ARG A 94 -1.58 -18.14 -14.87
N SER A 95 -0.78 -17.29 -14.23
CA SER A 95 0.65 -17.16 -14.54
C SER A 95 1.41 -18.45 -14.28
N GLN A 96 1.16 -19.11 -13.14
CA GLN A 96 1.79 -20.40 -12.81
C GLN A 96 1.40 -21.50 -13.78
N ARG A 97 0.12 -21.58 -14.18
CA ARG A 97 -0.35 -22.53 -15.21
C ARG A 97 0.33 -22.30 -16.56
N SER A 98 0.43 -21.04 -16.99
CA SER A 98 1.12 -20.71 -18.24
C SER A 98 2.61 -21.10 -18.20
N GLN A 99 3.29 -20.84 -17.08
CA GLN A 99 4.69 -21.26 -16.91
C GLN A 99 4.84 -22.78 -16.95
N ALA A 100 3.94 -23.53 -16.30
CA ALA A 100 3.94 -24.98 -16.33
C ALA A 100 3.69 -25.55 -17.74
N ILE A 101 2.77 -24.96 -18.51
CA ILE A 101 2.50 -25.35 -19.90
C ILE A 101 3.73 -25.12 -20.78
N ASN A 102 4.37 -23.96 -20.67
CA ASN A 102 5.58 -23.64 -21.45
C ASN A 102 6.73 -24.62 -21.13
N ALA A 103 6.90 -24.98 -19.86
CA ALA A 103 7.91 -25.95 -19.44
C ALA A 103 7.64 -27.38 -19.97
N ILE A 104 6.38 -27.78 -20.13
CA ILE A 104 6.01 -29.09 -20.72
C ILE A 104 6.23 -29.09 -22.24
N GLN A 105 5.94 -27.98 -22.91
CA GLN A 105 6.03 -27.86 -24.37
C GLN A 105 7.45 -27.57 -24.87
N GLY A 106 8.41 -27.29 -23.98
CA GLY A 106 9.83 -27.15 -24.32
C GLY A 106 10.18 -25.87 -25.08
N TYR A 107 9.43 -24.78 -24.87
CA TYR A 107 9.81 -23.43 -25.31
C TYR A 107 10.80 -22.79 -24.34
#